data_AF-A0A353M3I3-F1
#
_entry.id   AF-A0A353M3I3-F1
#
_cell.length_a   1.000
_cell.length_b   1.000
_cell.length_c   1.000
_cell.angle_alpha   90.00
_cell.angle_beta   90.00
_cell.angle_gamma   90.00
#
_symmetry.space_group_name_H-M   'P 1'
#
loop_
_entity.id
_entity.type
_entity.pdbx_description
1 polymer ?
#
loop_
_entity_poly.entity_id
_entity_poly.type
_entity_poly.pdbx_seq_one_letter_code
_entity_poly.pdbx_strand_id
1 'polypeptide(L)'
;MIALAQLDVLRALKRCLCLTEQDLVFCDYLSNSNYWKDYALARYGTYRWLQAQVEQYGVNHTYLLAAERYADLPLFASGTKSQGEQEALEVFFQFIAGESPIRAQIHA
;
A
#
# COMPACT_ATOMS: atom_id res chain seq x y z
N MET A 1 12.36 -11.48 8.15
CA MET A 1 12.26 -10.90 9.50
C MET A 1 11.72 -9.48 9.34
N ILE A 2 10.61 -9.11 9.97
CA ILE A 2 10.09 -7.74 9.87
C ILE A 2 11.02 -6.81 10.65
N ALA A 3 11.56 -5.80 9.97
CA ALA A 3 12.63 -4.95 10.51
C ALA A 3 12.10 -3.80 11.38
N LEU A 4 10.84 -3.41 11.24
CA LEU A 4 10.28 -2.22 11.91
C LEU A 4 9.31 -2.54 13.05
N ALA A 5 9.44 -1.74 14.11
CA ALA A 5 8.47 -1.70 15.19
C ALA A 5 7.12 -1.16 14.70
N GLN A 6 6.03 -1.63 15.32
CA GLN A 6 4.65 -1.25 14.98
C GLN A 6 4.45 0.27 14.92
N LEU A 7 5.03 1.01 15.87
CA LEU A 7 4.92 2.47 15.93
C LEU A 7 5.49 3.15 14.67
N ASP A 8 6.61 2.65 14.14
CA ASP A 8 7.25 3.24 12.98
C ASP A 8 6.51 2.88 11.69
N VAL A 9 5.94 1.68 11.61
CA VAL A 9 5.03 1.27 10.53
C VAL A 9 3.79 2.18 10.49
N LEU A 10 3.17 2.44 11.64
CA LEU A 10 2.01 3.34 11.73
C LEU A 10 2.37 4.79 11.35
N ARG A 11 3.57 5.26 11.70
CA ARG A 11 4.08 6.57 11.27
C ARG A 11 4.30 6.63 9.76
N ALA A 12 4.85 5.58 9.15
CA ALA A 12 5.03 5.49 7.71
C ALA A 12 3.68 5.49 6.99
N LEU A 13 2.73 4.66 7.43
CA LEU A 13 1.36 4.63 6.89
C LEU A 13 0.66 5.99 7.01
N LYS A 14 0.82 6.70 8.14
CA LYS A 14 0.28 8.06 8.29
C LYS A 14 0.85 9.02 7.25
N ARG A 15 2.14 8.93 6.93
CA ARG A 15 2.76 9.76 5.87
C ARG A 15 2.19 9.40 4.49
N CYS A 16 2.07 8.11 4.19
CA CYS A 16 1.46 7.64 2.95
C CYS A 16 0.02 8.16 2.78
N LEU A 17 -0.79 8.12 3.84
CA LEU A 17 -2.15 8.66 3.85
C LEU A 17 -2.16 10.15 3.52
N CYS A 18 -1.32 10.95 4.20
CA CYS A 18 -1.22 12.38 3.92
C CYS A 18 -0.79 12.68 2.47
N LEU A 19 0.12 11.89 1.89
CA LEU A 19 0.52 12.04 0.49
C LEU A 19 -0.65 11.74 -0.44
N THR A 20 -1.40 10.66 -0.21
CA THR A 20 -2.57 10.34 -1.04
C THR A 20 -3.70 11.36 -0.91
N GLU A 21 -3.87 11.98 0.25
CA GLU A 21 -4.82 13.10 0.43
C GLU A 21 -4.39 14.33 -0.37
N GLN A 22 -3.09 14.64 -0.40
CA GLN A 22 -2.55 15.71 -1.24
C GLN A 22 -2.76 15.37 -2.73
N ASP A 23 -2.48 14.14 -3.14
CA ASP A 23 -2.68 13.71 -4.52
C ASP A 23 -4.14 13.89 -4.96
N LEU A 24 -5.11 13.56 -4.10
CA LEU A 24 -6.53 13.77 -4.38
C LEU A 24 -6.88 15.25 -4.64
N VAL A 25 -6.24 16.18 -3.92
CA VAL A 25 -6.40 17.62 -4.16
C VAL A 25 -5.77 18.03 -5.49
N PHE A 26 -4.62 17.45 -5.84
CA PHE A 26 -3.89 17.80 -7.06
C PHE A 26 -4.46 17.16 -8.34
N CYS A 27 -5.26 16.10 -8.23
CA CYS A 27 -5.87 15.40 -9.37
C CYS A 27 -6.66 16.34 -10.28
N ASP A 28 -7.33 17.34 -9.73
CA ASP A 28 -8.15 18.31 -10.48
C ASP A 28 -7.31 19.21 -11.41
N TYR A 29 -6.00 19.27 -11.18
CA TYR A 29 -5.06 20.06 -11.99
C TYR A 29 -4.31 19.20 -13.04
N LEU A 30 -4.56 17.88 -13.08
CA LEU A 30 -3.92 16.96 -14.01
C LEU A 30 -4.81 16.66 -15.22
N SER A 31 -4.16 16.41 -16.37
CA SER A 31 -4.86 15.75 -17.48
C SER A 31 -5.30 14.35 -17.05
N ASN A 32 -6.51 13.93 -17.45
CA ASN A 32 -7.16 12.71 -16.98
C ASN A 32 -7.44 12.69 -15.46
N SER A 33 -7.97 13.77 -14.88
CA SER A 33 -8.31 13.89 -13.45
C SER A 33 -9.00 12.64 -12.86
N ASN A 34 -9.99 12.06 -13.55
CA ASN A 34 -10.68 10.84 -13.08
C ASN A 34 -9.73 9.65 -12.89
N TYR A 35 -8.76 9.46 -13.79
CA TYR A 35 -7.76 8.38 -13.69
C TYR A 35 -6.95 8.54 -12.40
N TRP A 36 -6.40 9.73 -12.18
CA TRP A 36 -5.55 10.01 -11.03
C TRP A 36 -6.32 9.98 -9.72
N LYS A 37 -7.58 10.41 -9.75
CA LYS A 37 -8.49 10.34 -8.60
C LYS A 37 -8.77 8.89 -8.20
N ASP A 38 -9.14 8.03 -9.15
CA ASP A 38 -9.39 6.61 -8.87
C ASP A 38 -8.11 5.92 -8.35
N TYR A 39 -6.97 6.27 -8.92
CA TYR A 39 -5.66 5.79 -8.48
C TYR A 39 -5.32 6.20 -7.03
N ALA A 40 -5.48 7.47 -6.71
CA ALA A 40 -5.21 8.01 -5.37
C ALA A 40 -6.20 7.47 -4.33
N LEU A 41 -7.48 7.31 -4.68
CA LEU A 41 -8.49 6.69 -3.82
C LEU A 41 -8.16 5.22 -3.53
N ALA A 42 -7.69 4.47 -4.51
CA ALA A 42 -7.28 3.08 -4.32
C ALA A 42 -6.09 2.95 -3.35
N ARG A 43 -5.07 3.81 -3.50
CA ARG A 43 -3.94 3.87 -2.57
C ARG A 43 -4.38 4.26 -1.16
N TYR A 44 -5.19 5.31 -1.03
CA TYR A 44 -5.73 5.77 0.25
C TYR A 44 -6.49 4.65 0.97
N GLY A 45 -7.42 3.99 0.27
CA GLY A 45 -8.21 2.89 0.82
C GLY A 45 -7.33 1.72 1.30
N THR A 46 -6.29 1.38 0.53
CA THR A 46 -5.34 0.32 0.88
C THR A 46 -4.51 0.69 2.11
N TYR A 47 -3.99 1.92 2.20
CA TYR A 47 -3.27 2.38 3.38
C TYR A 47 -4.15 2.43 4.64
N ARG A 48 -5.41 2.83 4.52
CA ARG A 48 -6.38 2.79 5.63
C ARG A 48 -6.62 1.36 6.11
N TRP A 49 -6.78 0.43 5.18
CA TRP A 49 -6.93 -0.99 5.51
C TRP A 49 -5.69 -1.53 6.22
N LEU A 50 -4.49 -1.28 5.68
CA LEU A 50 -3.21 -1.68 6.29
C LEU A 50 -3.04 -1.10 7.70
N GLN A 51 -3.38 0.17 7.91
CA GLN A 51 -3.33 0.80 9.23
C GLN A 51 -4.22 0.04 10.23
N ALA A 52 -5.47 -0.25 9.85
CA ALA A 52 -6.41 -0.97 10.70
C ALA A 52 -5.90 -2.39 11.01
N GLN A 53 -5.32 -3.10 10.03
CA GLN A 53 -4.75 -4.43 10.26
C GLN A 53 -3.55 -4.38 11.22
N VAL A 54 -2.67 -3.37 11.08
CA VAL A 54 -1.51 -3.21 11.97
C VAL A 54 -1.95 -2.90 13.40
N GLU A 55 -2.96 -2.04 13.57
CA GLU A 55 -3.53 -1.71 14.88
C GLU A 55 -4.19 -2.93 15.54
N GLN A 56 -4.88 -3.77 14.76
CA GLN A 56 -5.64 -4.90 15.29
C GLN A 56 -4.81 -6.17 15.51
N TYR A 57 -3.92 -6.51 14.57
CA TYR A 57 -3.22 -7.79 14.51
C TYR A 57 -1.69 -7.68 14.56
N GLY A 58 -1.16 -6.45 14.54
CA GLY A 58 0.28 -6.20 14.49
C GLY A 58 0.88 -6.39 13.09
N VAL A 59 2.16 -6.06 12.98
CA VAL A 59 2.86 -5.94 11.69
C VAL A 59 3.04 -7.29 10.99
N ASN A 60 3.43 -8.33 11.72
CA ASN A 60 3.68 -9.67 11.15
C ASN A 60 2.43 -10.26 10.49
N HIS A 61 1.30 -10.21 11.17
CA HIS A 61 0.05 -10.73 10.62
C HIS A 61 -0.44 -9.86 9.45
N THR A 62 -0.31 -8.53 9.57
CA THR A 62 -0.66 -7.64 8.46
C THR A 62 0.18 -7.88 7.22
N TYR A 63 1.46 -8.20 7.37
CA TYR A 63 2.32 -8.56 6.24
C TYR A 63 1.77 -9.78 5.48
N LEU A 64 1.35 -10.82 6.20
CA LEU A 64 0.76 -12.01 5.58
C LEU A 64 -0.54 -11.69 4.85
N LEU A 65 -1.43 -10.92 5.47
CA LEU A 65 -2.68 -10.47 4.86
C LEU A 65 -2.43 -9.60 3.61
N ALA A 66 -1.44 -8.71 3.67
CA ALA A 66 -1.04 -7.88 2.55
C ALA A 66 -0.46 -8.73 1.41
N ALA A 67 0.32 -9.76 1.71
CA ALA A 67 0.91 -10.66 0.73
C ALA A 67 -0.16 -11.50 0.01
N GLU A 68 -1.14 -12.02 0.75
CA GLU A 68 -2.31 -12.71 0.19
C GLU A 68 -3.10 -11.77 -0.74
N ARG A 69 -3.43 -10.58 -0.25
CA ARG A 69 -4.14 -9.56 -1.03
C ARG A 69 -3.39 -9.14 -2.30
N TYR A 70 -2.06 -9.08 -2.25
CA TYR A 70 -1.22 -8.79 -3.40
C TYR A 70 -1.22 -9.94 -4.41
N ALA A 71 -1.16 -11.19 -3.94
CA ALA A 71 -1.20 -12.37 -4.79
C ALA A 71 -2.55 -12.53 -5.53
N ASP A 72 -3.63 -12.02 -4.96
CA ASP A 72 -4.96 -12.00 -5.57
C ASP A 72 -5.12 -10.93 -6.66
N LEU A 73 -4.15 -10.01 -6.82
CA LEU A 73 -4.19 -9.01 -7.88
C LEU A 73 -3.95 -9.65 -9.26
N PRO A 74 -4.59 -9.13 -10.32
CA PRO A 74 -4.34 -9.60 -11.67
C PRO A 74 -2.87 -9.36 -12.06
N LEU A 75 -2.23 -10.38 -12.66
CA LEU A 75 -0.85 -10.33 -13.16
C LEU A 75 -0.54 -9.10 -14.03
N PHE A 76 -1.55 -8.60 -14.74
CA PHE A 76 -1.50 -7.35 -15.49
C PHE A 76 -2.62 -6.44 -14.97
N ALA A 77 -2.30 -5.63 -13.95
CA ALA A 77 -3.18 -4.58 -13.47
C ALA A 77 -3.41 -3.55 -14.59
N SER A 78 -4.56 -3.66 -15.25
CA SER A 78 -4.99 -2.77 -16.34
C SER A 78 -5.97 -1.69 -15.87
N GLY A 79 -6.53 -1.84 -14.67
CA GLY A 79 -7.40 -0.85 -14.05
C GLY A 79 -6.65 0.09 -13.10
N THR A 80 -6.99 1.37 -13.14
CA THR A 80 -6.47 2.42 -12.25
C THR A 80 -6.53 2.02 -10.78
N LYS A 81 -7.64 1.42 -10.37
CA LYS A 81 -7.85 0.94 -9.02
C LYS A 81 -6.90 -0.21 -8.65
N SER A 82 -6.78 -1.22 -9.50
CA SER A 82 -5.85 -2.35 -9.25
C SER A 82 -4.40 -1.88 -9.20
N GLN A 83 -4.01 -0.91 -10.04
CA GLN A 83 -2.66 -0.36 -10.03
C GLN A 83 -2.38 0.45 -8.76
N GLY A 84 -3.33 1.26 -8.30
CA GLY A 84 -3.19 1.99 -7.05
C GLY A 84 -3.12 1.06 -5.83
N GLU A 85 -3.93 0.01 -5.81
CA GLU A 85 -3.84 -1.03 -4.76
C GLU A 85 -2.49 -1.74 -4.78
N GLN A 86 -2.00 -2.11 -5.97
CA GLN A 86 -0.70 -2.72 -6.16
C GLN A 86 0.43 -1.82 -5.63
N GLU A 87 0.49 -0.55 -6.04
CA GLU A 87 1.52 0.40 -5.59
C GLU A 87 1.51 0.53 -4.06
N ALA A 88 0.32 0.68 -3.45
CA ALA A 88 0.23 0.84 -2.00
C ALA A 88 0.76 -0.38 -1.23
N LEU A 89 0.48 -1.59 -1.71
CA LEU A 89 1.02 -2.82 -1.13
C LEU A 89 2.54 -2.90 -1.32
N GLU A 90 3.05 -2.61 -2.52
CA GLU A 90 4.50 -2.59 -2.81
C GLU A 90 5.26 -1.60 -1.92
N VAL A 91 4.74 -0.39 -1.74
CA VAL A 91 5.29 0.62 -0.83
C VAL A 91 5.29 0.10 0.61
N PHE A 92 4.20 -0.51 1.07
CA PHE A 92 4.11 -1.13 2.40
C PHE A 92 5.20 -2.18 2.61
N PHE A 93 5.38 -3.10 1.67
CA PHE A 93 6.44 -4.10 1.75
C PHE A 93 7.83 -3.48 1.75
N GLN A 94 8.05 -2.48 0.90
CA GLN A 94 9.34 -1.81 0.79
C GLN A 94 9.78 -1.19 2.11
N PHE A 95 8.88 -0.47 2.80
CA PHE A 95 9.30 0.14 4.07
C PHE A 95 9.37 -0.86 5.21
N ILE A 96 8.64 -1.99 5.22
CA ILE A 96 8.67 -2.95 6.35
C ILE A 96 9.83 -3.94 6.27
N ALA A 97 10.12 -4.41 5.06
CA ALA A 97 11.11 -5.46 4.81
C ALA A 97 12.43 -4.91 4.23
N GLY A 98 12.45 -3.63 3.80
CA GLY A 98 13.62 -3.05 3.12
C GLY A 98 13.84 -3.59 1.70
N GLU A 99 12.97 -4.49 1.23
CA GLU A 99 13.02 -5.09 -0.11
C GLU A 99 11.64 -5.09 -0.75
N SER A 100 11.60 -4.83 -2.07
CA SER A 100 10.42 -5.01 -2.91
C SER A 100 9.97 -6.48 -2.87
N PRO A 101 8.65 -6.79 -2.93
CA PRO A 101 8.12 -8.17 -2.95
C PRO A 101 8.74 -9.05 -4.03
N ILE A 102 9.20 -8.45 -5.12
CA ILE A 102 9.89 -9.12 -6.23
C ILE A 102 11.21 -9.76 -5.79
N ARG A 103 11.81 -9.31 -4.68
CA ARG A 103 13.10 -9.80 -4.16
C ARG A 103 12.97 -10.61 -2.86
N ALA A 104 11.79 -10.63 -2.23
CA ALA A 104 11.58 -11.35 -0.99
C ALA A 104 11.65 -12.87 -1.23
N GLN A 105 12.80 -13.48 -0.96
CA GLN A 105 12.94 -14.94 -0.96
C GLN A 105 12.17 -15.50 0.24
N ILE A 106 11.07 -16.21 -0.01
CA ILE A 106 10.38 -16.99 1.00
C ILE A 106 11.24 -18.24 1.27
N HIS A 107 12.00 -18.22 2.36
CA HIS A 107 12.58 -19.43 2.91
C HIS A 107 11.51 -20.14 3.73
N ALA A 108 11.02 -21.26 3.19
CA ALA A 108 10.14 -22.22 3.85
C ALA A 108 10.89 -23.03 4.92
#